data_AF-A0A423GWV7-F1
#
_entry.id   AF-A0A423GWV7-F1
#
_cell.length_a   1.000
_cell.length_b   1.000
_cell.length_c   1.000
_cell.angle_alpha   90.00
_cell.angle_beta   90.00
_cell.angle_gamma   90.00
#
_symmetry.space_group_name_H-M   'P 1'
#
loop_
_entity.id
_entity.type
_entity.pdbx_description
1 polymer ?
#
loop_
_entity_poly.entity_id
_entity_poly.type
_entity_poly.pdbx_seq_one_letter_code
_entity_poly.pdbx_strand_id
1 'polypeptide(L)'
;MSSPLTATHEIRYLDEIKNLFVIDFDCLLSKETYSHPLRSYHLIKSEAQCQFLKKGSRCGQEHSHGYAVECKGGQQVLIGNCCAFNHLGLDDDQVRNALRELTSAERISIRTHKISERLKERTELLSRVKNALKQLRQLQAEAFRIREAFPEAVIDNLVERWRRNSLQVTWEYQITKKDEKAKGKDAIERRWYPHICGFIKGLGLWLDLDAQNYQEKLYTFLHRVEAIPTKKRLSKAELDETEAIFRELGAISVIEREFGTQQKLILDFLEPANLLLTVQLVKTQTLRAGNVEAVQQLTSTLLGVRPDRFVAEVDQDLIRRYGATGIRIAS
;
A
#
# COMPACT_ATOMS: atom_id res chain seq x y z
N MET A 1 34.19 -6.81 -36.60
CA MET A 1 32.73 -6.79 -36.40
C MET A 1 32.46 -6.94 -34.91
N SER A 2 32.44 -5.82 -34.20
CA SER A 2 32.20 -5.78 -32.76
C SER A 2 30.71 -5.98 -32.51
N SER A 3 30.32 -6.96 -31.69
CA SER A 3 28.92 -7.16 -31.32
C SER A 3 28.36 -5.85 -30.75
N PRO A 4 27.13 -5.44 -31.12
CA PRO A 4 26.50 -4.30 -30.48
C PRO A 4 26.36 -4.60 -28.99
N LEU A 5 27.02 -3.79 -28.15
CA LEU A 5 26.90 -3.85 -26.70
C LEU A 5 25.41 -3.78 -26.35
N THR A 6 24.89 -4.86 -25.78
CA THR A 6 23.49 -4.92 -25.35
C THR A 6 23.34 -4.01 -24.13
N ALA A 7 22.75 -2.82 -24.33
CA ALA A 7 22.64 -1.83 -23.27
C ALA A 7 21.78 -2.38 -22.11
N THR A 8 22.36 -2.45 -20.91
CA THR A 8 21.68 -2.92 -19.69
C THR A 8 21.20 -1.78 -18.81
N HIS A 9 21.81 -0.60 -18.94
CA HIS A 9 21.49 0.61 -18.19
C HIS A 9 21.69 1.88 -19.03
N GLU A 10 21.01 2.95 -18.63
CA GLU A 10 21.23 4.29 -19.17
C GLU A 10 22.55 4.85 -18.64
N ILE A 11 23.38 5.46 -19.51
CA ILE A 11 24.55 6.21 -19.03
C ILE A 11 24.08 7.49 -18.37
N ARG A 12 24.49 7.70 -17.12
CA ARG A 12 24.10 8.86 -16.31
C ARG A 12 25.26 9.78 -15.94
N TYR A 13 26.51 9.35 -16.14
CA TYR A 13 27.71 10.13 -15.83
C TYR A 13 28.74 10.06 -16.97
N LEU A 14 29.50 11.15 -17.17
CA LEU A 14 30.53 11.21 -18.20
C LEU A 14 31.65 10.18 -17.97
N ASP A 15 31.97 9.86 -16.73
CA ASP A 15 32.98 8.83 -16.45
C ASP A 15 32.52 7.43 -16.86
N GLU A 16 31.22 7.15 -16.88
CA GLU A 16 30.70 5.91 -17.48
C GLU A 16 30.93 5.88 -18.99
N ILE A 17 30.79 7.02 -19.69
CA ILE A 17 31.14 7.14 -21.11
C ILE A 17 32.62 6.82 -21.31
N LYS A 18 33.51 7.44 -20.52
CA LYS A 18 34.97 7.24 -20.62
C LYS A 18 35.40 5.80 -20.29
N ASN A 19 34.68 5.11 -19.40
CA ASN A 19 34.93 3.71 -19.09
C ASN A 19 34.46 2.75 -20.20
N LEU A 20 33.45 3.16 -20.99
CA LEU A 20 32.88 2.36 -22.07
C LEU A 20 33.54 2.64 -23.43
N PHE A 21 34.07 3.85 -23.63
CA PHE A 21 34.56 4.34 -24.91
C PHE A 21 35.89 5.09 -24.73
N VAL A 22 36.80 4.92 -25.68
CA VAL A 22 38.06 5.67 -25.73
C VAL A 22 37.79 6.98 -26.47
N ILE A 23 37.21 7.95 -25.76
CA ILE A 23 36.83 9.24 -26.35
C ILE A 23 38.09 10.06 -26.65
N ASP A 24 38.31 10.35 -27.92
CA ASP A 24 39.32 11.28 -28.39
C ASP A 24 38.73 12.70 -28.33
N PHE A 25 39.06 13.46 -27.29
CA PHE A 25 38.51 14.80 -27.06
C PHE A 25 39.06 15.88 -28.00
N ASP A 26 40.15 15.59 -28.73
CA ASP A 26 40.79 16.52 -29.67
C ASP A 26 40.27 16.32 -31.10
N CYS A 27 39.75 15.12 -31.40
CA CYS A 27 39.12 14.81 -32.67
C CYS A 27 37.82 15.61 -32.90
N LEU A 28 37.62 16.07 -34.14
CA LEU A 28 36.43 16.77 -34.59
C LEU A 28 35.59 15.88 -35.50
N LEU A 29 34.29 15.83 -35.21
CA LEU A 29 33.31 15.09 -35.99
C LEU A 29 32.74 15.98 -37.09
N SER A 30 32.72 15.49 -38.33
CA SER A 30 32.06 16.12 -39.47
C SER A 30 31.11 15.12 -40.13
N LYS A 31 30.32 15.58 -41.12
CA LYS A 31 29.47 14.68 -41.90
C LYS A 31 30.32 13.65 -42.66
N GLU A 32 31.48 14.09 -43.15
CA GLU A 32 32.38 13.28 -43.98
C GLU A 32 33.13 12.24 -43.16
N THR A 33 33.46 12.55 -41.91
CA THR A 33 34.21 11.68 -40.99
C THR A 33 33.33 10.75 -40.16
N TYR A 34 32.01 10.96 -40.08
CA TYR A 34 31.09 10.08 -39.36
C TYR A 34 31.01 8.68 -39.97
N SER A 35 31.00 7.64 -39.10
CA SER A 35 30.78 6.25 -39.50
C SER A 35 29.40 5.76 -39.03
N HIS A 36 29.21 5.57 -37.73
CA HIS A 36 27.96 5.07 -37.16
C HIS A 36 27.84 5.43 -35.68
N PRO A 37 26.64 5.36 -35.08
CA PRO A 37 26.47 5.66 -33.68
C PRO A 37 26.83 4.43 -32.84
N LEU A 38 27.43 4.65 -31.67
CA LEU A 38 27.83 3.59 -30.74
C LEU A 38 26.79 3.40 -29.64
N ARG A 39 26.38 4.51 -29.00
CA ARG A 39 25.55 4.47 -27.78
C ARG A 39 24.89 5.81 -27.53
N SER A 40 23.64 5.84 -27.06
CA SER A 40 23.03 7.06 -26.53
C SER A 40 23.30 7.22 -25.03
N TYR A 41 23.33 8.47 -24.56
CA TYR A 41 23.48 8.78 -23.13
C TYR A 41 22.52 9.89 -22.68
N HIS A 42 22.23 9.90 -21.38
CA HIS A 42 21.43 10.92 -20.72
C HIS A 42 21.98 11.21 -19.32
N LEU A 43 22.99 12.08 -19.31
CA LEU A 43 23.73 12.48 -18.12
C LEU A 43 22.85 13.27 -17.15
N ILE A 44 23.14 13.14 -15.85
CA ILE A 44 22.48 13.93 -14.82
C ILE A 44 22.90 15.40 -14.89
N LYS A 45 24.17 15.66 -15.25
CA LYS A 45 24.74 17.00 -15.43
C LYS A 45 25.09 17.24 -16.89
N SER A 46 25.04 18.50 -17.30
CA SER A 46 25.50 18.92 -18.62
C SER A 46 27.03 19.07 -18.59
N GLU A 47 27.75 17.98 -18.87
CA GLU A 47 29.21 17.92 -18.73
C GLU A 47 29.93 17.34 -19.96
N ALA A 48 29.19 16.74 -20.90
CA ALA A 48 29.75 16.30 -22.17
C ALA A 48 29.82 17.49 -23.15
N GLN A 49 30.97 17.69 -23.79
CA GLN A 49 31.17 18.76 -24.76
C GLN A 49 31.02 18.26 -26.19
N CYS A 50 30.21 18.95 -26.99
CA CYS A 50 29.97 18.57 -28.38
C CYS A 50 31.23 18.73 -29.25
N GLN A 51 31.60 17.68 -29.97
CA GLN A 51 32.77 17.62 -30.87
C GLN A 51 32.43 17.82 -32.35
N PHE A 52 31.18 18.19 -32.66
CA PHE A 52 30.76 18.41 -34.04
C PHE A 52 31.35 19.70 -34.63
N LEU A 53 31.88 19.62 -35.85
CA LEU A 53 32.41 20.71 -36.64
C LEU A 53 31.25 21.47 -37.30
N LYS A 54 30.92 22.63 -36.72
CA LYS A 54 29.84 23.51 -37.19
C LYS A 54 30.44 24.78 -37.81
N LYS A 55 30.19 24.98 -39.11
CA LYS A 55 30.64 26.18 -39.85
C LYS A 55 32.15 26.47 -39.68
N GLY A 56 32.98 25.42 -39.75
CA GLY A 56 34.44 25.54 -39.65
C GLY A 56 35.00 25.65 -38.22
N SER A 57 34.16 25.56 -37.18
CA SER A 57 34.60 25.58 -35.78
C SER A 57 33.95 24.47 -34.95
N ARG A 58 34.59 24.05 -33.85
CA ARG A 58 34.01 23.09 -32.91
C ARG A 58 32.78 23.70 -32.24
N CYS A 59 31.69 22.95 -32.16
CA CYS A 59 30.48 23.39 -31.47
C CYS A 59 30.75 23.69 -29.97
N GLY A 60 31.39 22.77 -29.25
CA GLY A 60 31.89 22.96 -27.88
C GLY A 60 30.82 23.09 -26.79
N GLN A 61 29.54 23.22 -27.15
CA GLN A 61 28.45 23.33 -26.19
C GLN A 61 28.36 22.10 -25.30
N GLU A 62 28.24 22.35 -24.00
CA GLU A 62 27.94 21.31 -23.02
C GLU A 62 26.51 20.81 -23.21
N HIS A 63 26.33 19.50 -23.02
CA HIS A 63 25.02 18.87 -23.06
C HIS A 63 24.95 17.66 -22.13
N SER A 64 23.76 17.38 -21.63
CA SER A 64 23.45 16.15 -20.90
C SER A 64 22.95 15.02 -21.79
N HIS A 65 22.49 15.31 -23.01
CA HIS A 65 21.91 14.31 -23.91
C HIS A 65 22.61 14.31 -25.27
N GLY A 66 23.00 13.13 -25.72
CA GLY A 66 23.71 12.96 -26.97
C GLY A 66 24.10 11.51 -27.24
N TYR A 67 25.08 11.36 -28.13
CA TYR A 67 25.56 10.08 -28.63
C TYR A 67 27.08 10.02 -28.56
N ALA A 68 27.59 8.84 -28.19
CA ALA A 68 28.94 8.44 -28.55
C ALA A 68 28.88 7.86 -29.97
N VAL A 69 29.76 8.31 -30.85
CA VAL A 69 29.80 7.89 -32.25
C VAL A 69 31.22 7.56 -32.66
N GLU A 70 31.35 6.71 -33.68
CA GLU A 70 32.64 6.37 -34.26
C GLU A 70 32.85 7.12 -35.57
N CYS A 71 34.06 7.62 -35.77
CA CYS A 71 34.52 8.20 -37.03
C CYS A 71 35.03 7.09 -37.96
N LYS A 72 35.11 7.35 -39.28
CA LYS A 72 35.65 6.40 -40.28
C LYS A 72 37.11 6.00 -40.01
N GLY A 73 37.86 6.81 -39.25
CA GLY A 73 39.22 6.51 -38.80
C GLY A 73 39.29 5.70 -37.50
N GLY A 74 38.16 5.27 -36.93
CA GLY A 74 38.08 4.50 -35.68
C GLY A 74 38.10 5.34 -34.41
N GLN A 75 38.26 6.67 -34.50
CA GLN A 75 38.18 7.56 -33.34
C GLN A 75 36.75 7.62 -32.81
N GLN A 76 36.60 7.66 -31.48
CA GLN A 76 35.30 7.74 -30.82
C GLN A 76 35.13 9.15 -30.24
N VAL A 77 33.99 9.77 -30.49
CA VAL A 77 33.74 11.18 -30.17
C VAL A 77 32.31 11.38 -29.66
N LEU A 78 32.07 12.51 -29.02
CA LEU A 78 30.77 12.88 -28.46
C LEU A 78 30.06 13.93 -29.31
N ILE A 79 28.78 13.69 -29.59
CA ILE A 79 27.91 14.65 -30.26
C ILE A 79 26.64 14.87 -29.44
N GLY A 80 26.32 16.14 -29.20
CA GLY A 80 25.08 16.51 -28.53
C GLY A 80 23.86 16.23 -29.41
N ASN A 81 22.73 15.89 -28.78
CA ASN A 81 21.49 15.55 -29.46
C ASN A 81 21.06 16.60 -30.51
N CYS A 82 21.20 17.88 -30.17
CA CYS A 82 20.91 18.99 -31.09
C CYS A 82 21.77 18.92 -32.36
N CYS A 83 23.09 18.74 -32.24
CA CYS A 83 23.98 18.66 -33.40
C CYS A 83 23.77 17.36 -34.19
N ALA A 84 23.46 16.26 -33.50
CA ALA A 84 23.21 14.97 -34.14
C ALA A 84 22.01 15.03 -35.11
N PHE A 85 20.91 15.67 -34.70
CA PHE A 85 19.72 15.75 -35.55
C PHE A 85 19.67 16.98 -36.47
N ASN A 86 20.18 18.14 -36.04
CA ASN A 86 20.02 19.38 -36.80
C ASN A 86 21.21 19.68 -37.73
N HIS A 87 22.33 18.96 -37.60
CA HIS A 87 23.51 19.19 -38.41
C HIS A 87 24.04 17.91 -39.05
N LEU A 88 24.27 16.86 -38.25
CA LEU A 88 24.76 15.59 -38.79
C LEU A 88 23.69 14.90 -39.65
N GLY A 89 22.49 14.69 -39.11
CA GLY A 89 21.36 14.06 -39.81
C GLY A 89 20.41 15.03 -40.53
N LEU A 90 20.83 16.26 -40.85
CA LEU A 90 19.96 17.27 -41.47
C LEU A 90 19.52 16.86 -42.88
N ASP A 91 20.44 16.32 -43.68
CA ASP A 91 20.23 15.96 -45.10
C ASP A 91 20.49 14.46 -45.34
N ASP A 92 20.64 13.69 -44.26
CA ASP A 92 20.96 12.26 -44.30
C ASP A 92 19.96 11.49 -43.44
N ASP A 93 18.91 11.01 -44.08
CA ASP A 93 17.87 10.20 -43.45
C ASP A 93 18.43 8.87 -42.91
N GLN A 94 19.51 8.33 -43.49
CA GLN A 94 20.11 7.09 -42.98
C GLN A 94 20.75 7.33 -41.62
N VAL A 95 21.49 8.43 -41.45
CA VAL A 95 22.06 8.80 -40.15
C VAL A 95 20.98 9.06 -39.12
N ARG A 96 19.94 9.81 -39.52
CA ARG A 96 18.81 10.12 -38.65
C ARG A 96 18.06 8.87 -38.20
N ASN A 97 17.85 7.92 -39.10
CA ASN A 97 17.21 6.64 -38.80
C ASN A 97 18.10 5.77 -37.92
N ALA A 98 19.41 5.68 -38.20
CA ALA A 98 20.36 4.92 -37.37
C ALA A 98 20.38 5.40 -35.91
N LEU A 99 20.38 6.72 -35.68
CA LEU A 99 20.33 7.30 -34.33
C LEU A 99 19.02 6.97 -33.60
N ARG A 100 17.88 7.03 -34.32
CA ARG A 100 16.55 6.70 -33.77
C ARG A 100 16.43 5.22 -33.46
N GLU A 101 16.88 4.36 -34.37
CA GLU A 101 16.89 2.90 -34.22
C GLU A 101 17.75 2.49 -33.04
N LEU A 102 18.96 3.03 -32.93
CA LEU A 102 19.83 2.80 -31.76
C LEU A 102 19.13 3.19 -30.46
N THR A 103 18.59 4.42 -30.39
CA THR A 103 17.92 4.91 -29.19
C THR A 103 16.73 4.02 -28.81
N SER A 104 15.95 3.56 -29.80
CA SER A 104 14.82 2.66 -29.60
C SER A 104 15.27 1.29 -29.11
N ALA A 105 16.27 0.70 -29.77
CA ALA A 105 16.84 -0.60 -29.44
C ALA A 105 17.44 -0.61 -28.02
N GLU A 106 18.18 0.44 -27.64
CA GLU A 106 18.74 0.60 -26.31
C GLU A 106 17.65 0.72 -25.24
N ARG A 107 16.61 1.52 -25.47
CA ARG A 107 15.48 1.62 -24.54
C ARG A 107 14.83 0.25 -24.31
N ILE A 108 14.59 -0.51 -25.38
CA ILE A 108 14.02 -1.86 -25.29
C ILE A 108 14.98 -2.79 -24.54
N SER A 109 16.28 -2.73 -24.82
CA SER A 109 17.31 -3.56 -24.18
C SER A 109 17.40 -3.29 -22.68
N ILE A 110 17.51 -2.02 -22.28
CA ILE A 110 17.58 -1.58 -20.88
C ILE A 110 16.29 -2.00 -20.14
N ARG A 111 15.14 -1.79 -20.78
CA ARG A 111 13.84 -2.19 -20.24
C ARG A 111 13.76 -3.70 -20.03
N THR A 112 14.14 -4.47 -21.03
CA THR A 112 14.17 -5.94 -20.99
C THR A 112 15.10 -6.42 -19.88
N HIS A 113 16.27 -5.80 -19.74
CA HIS A 113 17.22 -6.13 -18.69
C HIS A 113 16.63 -5.87 -17.29
N LYS A 114 16.07 -4.67 -17.04
CA LYS A 114 15.42 -4.33 -15.76
C LYS A 114 14.32 -5.31 -15.38
N ILE A 115 13.48 -5.70 -16.34
CA ILE A 115 12.43 -6.71 -16.11
C ILE A 115 13.04 -8.07 -15.83
N SER A 116 14.06 -8.49 -16.60
CA SER A 116 14.71 -9.79 -16.40
C SER A 116 15.36 -9.92 -15.02
N GLU A 117 15.94 -8.84 -14.47
CA GLU A 117 16.48 -8.82 -13.12
C GLU A 117 15.36 -9.00 -12.08
N ARG A 118 14.26 -8.25 -12.19
CA ARG A 118 13.12 -8.39 -11.28
C ARG A 118 12.42 -9.75 -11.39
N LEU A 119 12.44 -10.39 -12.55
CA LEU A 119 11.86 -11.72 -12.71
C LEU A 119 12.65 -12.81 -11.97
N LYS A 120 13.91 -12.57 -11.61
CA LYS A 120 14.65 -13.46 -10.70
C LYS A 120 13.97 -13.56 -9.34
N GLU A 121 13.26 -12.50 -8.93
CA GLU A 121 12.51 -12.41 -7.68
C GLU A 121 11.07 -12.97 -7.79
N ARG A 122 10.66 -13.51 -8.96
CA ARG A 122 9.29 -14.01 -9.18
C ARG A 122 8.85 -15.03 -8.13
N THR A 123 9.73 -15.94 -7.74
CA THR A 123 9.42 -16.95 -6.72
C THR A 123 9.14 -16.31 -5.37
N GLU A 124 9.89 -15.27 -5.01
CA GLU A 124 9.68 -14.50 -3.78
C GLU A 124 8.35 -13.75 -3.83
N LEU A 125 8.03 -13.12 -4.97
CA LEU A 125 6.74 -12.46 -5.20
C LEU A 125 5.55 -13.41 -5.04
N LEU A 126 5.63 -14.61 -5.64
CA LEU A 126 4.60 -15.63 -5.49
C LEU A 126 4.46 -16.07 -4.03
N SER A 127 5.57 -16.28 -3.32
CA SER A 127 5.58 -16.62 -1.90
C SER A 127 4.91 -15.54 -1.06
N ARG A 128 5.25 -14.28 -1.32
CA ARG A 128 4.71 -13.11 -0.64
C ARG A 128 3.18 -13.03 -0.77
N VAL A 129 2.65 -13.16 -1.98
CA VAL A 129 1.19 -13.12 -2.22
C VAL A 129 0.48 -14.30 -1.55
N LYS A 130 1.07 -15.50 -1.60
CA LYS A 130 0.54 -16.68 -0.89
C LYS A 130 0.53 -16.47 0.63
N ASN A 131 1.54 -15.82 1.18
CA ASN A 131 1.58 -15.46 2.59
C ASN A 131 0.51 -14.42 2.94
N ALA A 132 0.30 -13.39 2.11
CA ALA A 132 -0.79 -12.44 2.29
C ALA A 132 -2.17 -13.12 2.27
N LEU A 133 -2.40 -14.08 1.35
CA LEU A 133 -3.63 -14.89 1.34
C LEU A 133 -3.78 -15.77 2.59
N LYS A 134 -2.68 -16.24 3.19
CA LYS A 134 -2.70 -16.98 4.46
C LYS A 134 -3.07 -16.05 5.62
N GLN A 135 -2.46 -14.87 5.68
CA GLN A 135 -2.78 -13.85 6.69
C GLN A 135 -4.23 -13.40 6.61
N LEU A 136 -4.77 -13.17 5.41
CA LEU A 136 -6.17 -12.83 5.22
C LEU A 136 -7.10 -13.92 5.77
N ARG A 137 -6.82 -15.19 5.48
CA ARG A 137 -7.60 -16.32 6.01
C ARG A 137 -7.56 -16.40 7.53
N GLN A 138 -6.40 -16.15 8.14
CA GLN A 138 -6.28 -16.09 9.59
C GLN A 138 -7.12 -14.95 10.17
N LEU A 139 -7.03 -13.76 9.58
CA LEU A 139 -7.81 -12.59 10.00
C LEU A 139 -9.32 -12.83 9.88
N GLN A 140 -9.76 -13.41 8.76
CA GLN A 140 -11.17 -13.79 8.54
C GLN A 140 -11.65 -14.82 9.57
N ALA A 141 -10.83 -15.84 9.88
CA ALA A 141 -11.17 -16.84 10.89
C ALA A 141 -11.28 -16.24 12.30
N GLU A 142 -10.38 -15.32 12.66
CA GLU A 142 -10.44 -14.60 13.94
C GLU A 142 -11.69 -13.71 14.04
N ALA A 143 -11.97 -12.93 12.99
CA ALA A 143 -13.16 -12.09 12.91
C ALA A 143 -14.45 -12.92 12.97
N PHE A 144 -14.50 -14.04 12.25
CA PHE A 144 -15.62 -14.98 12.27
C PHE A 144 -15.84 -15.56 13.67
N ARG A 145 -14.78 -16.02 14.34
CA ARG A 145 -14.86 -16.52 15.73
C ARG A 145 -15.45 -15.50 16.69
N ILE A 146 -15.07 -14.22 16.54
CA ILE A 146 -15.61 -13.13 17.37
C ILE A 146 -17.09 -12.92 17.07
N ARG A 147 -17.48 -12.88 15.79
CA ARG A 147 -18.87 -12.72 15.36
C ARG A 147 -19.77 -13.84 15.85
N GLU A 148 -19.33 -15.09 15.74
CA GLU A 148 -20.08 -16.27 16.20
C GLU A 148 -20.26 -16.31 17.72
N ALA A 149 -19.31 -15.75 18.48
CA ALA A 149 -19.42 -15.72 19.93
C ALA A 149 -20.49 -14.74 20.41
N PHE A 150 -20.62 -13.58 19.74
CA PHE A 150 -21.52 -12.50 20.18
C PHE A 150 -22.94 -12.64 19.62
N PRO A 151 -23.98 -12.20 20.37
CA PRO A 151 -25.31 -12.01 19.81
C PRO A 151 -25.28 -11.03 18.62
N GLU A 152 -26.07 -11.29 17.58
CA GLU A 152 -26.13 -10.47 16.36
C GLU A 152 -26.34 -8.97 16.65
N ALA A 153 -27.27 -8.65 17.55
CA ALA A 153 -27.55 -7.27 17.96
C ALA A 153 -26.34 -6.55 18.60
N VAL A 154 -25.40 -7.28 19.21
CA VAL A 154 -24.16 -6.71 19.75
C VAL A 154 -23.18 -6.43 18.61
N ILE A 155 -23.04 -7.35 17.64
CA ILE A 155 -22.20 -7.16 16.46
C ILE A 155 -22.68 -5.97 15.63
N ASP A 156 -23.98 -5.85 15.39
CA ASP A 156 -24.55 -4.70 14.68
C ASP A 156 -24.21 -3.38 15.38
N ASN A 157 -24.33 -3.35 16.71
CA ASN A 157 -23.98 -2.17 17.50
C ASN A 157 -22.49 -1.82 17.39
N LEU A 158 -21.60 -2.82 17.40
CA LEU A 158 -20.16 -2.62 17.23
C LEU A 158 -19.83 -2.08 15.83
N VAL A 159 -20.46 -2.62 14.78
CA VAL A 159 -20.31 -2.14 13.40
C VAL A 159 -20.77 -0.69 13.27
N GLU A 160 -21.95 -0.36 13.80
CA GLU A 160 -22.47 1.02 13.77
C GLU A 160 -21.56 2.00 14.53
N ARG A 161 -21.09 1.61 15.71
CA ARG A 161 -20.18 2.42 16.52
C ARG A 161 -18.86 2.66 15.82
N TRP A 162 -18.28 1.63 15.22
CA TRP A 162 -17.06 1.78 14.42
C TRP A 162 -17.27 2.75 13.26
N ARG A 163 -18.34 2.58 12.47
CA ARG A 163 -18.67 3.45 11.32
C ARG A 163 -18.89 4.91 11.74
N ARG A 164 -19.47 5.15 12.92
CA ARG A 164 -19.72 6.51 13.46
C ARG A 164 -18.57 7.05 14.32
N ASN A 165 -17.50 6.29 14.50
CA ASN A 165 -16.43 6.59 15.46
C ASN A 165 -16.94 6.85 16.90
N SER A 166 -18.02 6.16 17.30
CA SER A 166 -18.69 6.31 18.60
C SER A 166 -18.21 5.23 19.58
N LEU A 167 -16.94 5.33 19.99
CA LEU A 167 -16.27 4.33 20.83
C LEU A 167 -16.66 4.42 22.31
N GLN A 168 -17.23 5.54 22.74
CA GLN A 168 -17.61 5.78 24.13
C GLN A 168 -18.86 4.98 24.51
N VAL A 169 -18.78 4.24 25.61
CA VAL A 169 -19.91 3.50 26.18
C VAL A 169 -20.47 4.30 27.35
N THR A 170 -21.75 4.65 27.24
CA THR A 170 -22.44 5.53 28.20
C THR A 170 -23.72 4.91 28.72
N TRP A 171 -23.90 5.03 30.02
CA TRP A 171 -25.12 4.69 30.73
C TRP A 171 -25.78 5.92 31.29
N GLU A 172 -27.05 5.82 31.61
CA GLU A 172 -27.75 6.85 32.36
C GLU A 172 -28.33 6.26 33.63
N TYR A 173 -28.15 6.96 34.75
CA TYR A 173 -28.76 6.62 36.02
C TYR A 173 -29.79 7.67 36.42
N GLN A 174 -30.87 7.23 37.07
CA GLN A 174 -31.96 8.10 37.48
C GLN A 174 -31.83 8.46 38.96
N ILE A 175 -31.89 9.75 39.29
CA ILE A 175 -32.10 10.21 40.67
C ILE A 175 -33.55 10.68 40.79
N THR A 176 -34.26 10.14 41.78
CA THR A 176 -35.62 10.58 42.13
C THR A 176 -35.58 11.37 43.43
N LYS A 177 -36.00 12.63 43.38
CA LYS A 177 -36.21 13.46 44.57
C LYS A 177 -37.70 13.51 44.88
N LYS A 178 -38.07 13.21 46.13
CA LYS A 178 -39.43 13.39 46.62
C LYS A 178 -39.47 14.67 47.44
N ASP A 179 -40.35 15.60 47.07
CA ASP A 179 -40.68 16.73 47.91
C ASP A 179 -41.84 16.34 48.83
N GLU A 180 -41.55 16.21 50.13
CA GLU A 180 -42.53 15.83 51.15
C GLU A 180 -43.64 16.88 51.33
N LYS A 181 -43.46 18.10 50.81
CA LYS A 181 -44.41 19.23 50.98
C LYS A 181 -45.33 19.45 49.79
N ALA A 182 -45.08 18.84 48.64
CA ALA A 182 -45.88 18.99 47.44
C ALA A 182 -46.96 17.89 47.34
N LYS A 183 -48.20 18.24 46.96
CA LYS A 183 -49.29 17.27 46.71
C LYS A 183 -49.43 17.00 45.21
N GLY A 184 -49.40 15.72 44.80
CA GLY A 184 -49.68 15.29 43.43
C GLY A 184 -48.44 14.92 42.61
N LYS A 185 -48.55 14.94 41.28
CA LYS A 185 -47.48 14.51 40.34
C LYS A 185 -46.21 15.38 40.41
N ASP A 186 -46.30 16.60 40.93
CA ASP A 186 -45.17 17.53 41.09
C ASP A 186 -44.31 17.23 42.34
N ALA A 187 -44.71 16.24 43.16
CA ALA A 187 -43.95 15.82 44.33
C ALA A 187 -42.74 14.93 44.01
N ILE A 188 -42.58 14.50 42.76
CA ILE A 188 -41.55 13.54 42.35
C ILE A 188 -40.78 14.10 41.15
N GLU A 189 -39.59 14.60 41.41
CA GLU A 189 -38.66 15.01 40.36
C GLU A 189 -37.76 13.84 39.97
N ARG A 190 -37.72 13.49 38.68
CA ARG A 190 -36.85 12.44 38.14
C ARG A 190 -35.91 13.04 37.10
N ARG A 191 -34.60 12.86 37.28
CA ARG A 191 -33.59 13.28 36.31
C ARG A 191 -32.65 12.13 35.98
N TRP A 192 -32.29 12.03 34.70
CA TRP A 192 -31.31 11.08 34.19
C TRP A 192 -29.96 11.78 34.05
N TYR A 193 -28.90 11.10 34.48
CA TYR A 193 -27.54 11.61 34.44
C TYR A 193 -26.65 10.62 33.70
N PRO A 194 -25.83 11.09 32.75
CA PRO A 194 -24.93 10.22 32.02
C PRO A 194 -23.76 9.77 32.89
N HIS A 195 -23.32 8.54 32.68
CA HIS A 195 -22.11 7.94 33.23
C HIS A 195 -21.31 7.31 32.09
N ILE A 196 -20.01 7.60 32.04
CA ILE A 196 -19.09 7.05 31.05
C ILE A 196 -18.52 5.75 31.61
N CYS A 197 -18.90 4.63 31.01
CA CYS A 197 -18.41 3.31 31.40
C CYS A 197 -16.99 3.06 30.88
N GLY A 198 -16.66 3.61 29.72
CA GLY A 198 -15.33 3.49 29.11
C GLY A 198 -15.34 3.77 27.61
N PHE A 199 -14.25 3.41 26.95
CA PHE A 199 -14.07 3.51 25.50
C PHE A 199 -13.66 2.15 24.96
N ILE A 200 -14.43 1.62 24.01
CA ILE A 200 -14.09 0.36 23.35
C ILE A 200 -12.92 0.63 22.39
N LYS A 201 -11.81 -0.06 22.61
CA LYS A 201 -10.66 -0.04 21.70
C LYS A 201 -10.72 -1.22 20.74
N GLY A 202 -9.92 -1.14 19.69
CA GLY A 202 -9.72 -2.26 18.77
C GLY A 202 -10.85 -2.48 17.76
N LEU A 203 -11.84 -1.58 17.65
CA LEU A 203 -12.79 -1.64 16.53
C LEU A 203 -12.10 -1.21 15.23
N GLY A 204 -12.36 -1.92 14.13
CA GLY A 204 -11.67 -1.70 12.87
C GLY A 204 -12.36 -2.30 11.66
N LEU A 205 -11.68 -2.21 10.51
CA LEU A 205 -12.10 -2.83 9.25
C LEU A 205 -12.28 -4.35 9.36
N TRP A 206 -11.69 -5.00 10.37
CA TRP A 206 -11.95 -6.41 10.65
C TRP A 206 -13.43 -6.72 10.92
N LEU A 207 -14.22 -5.73 11.33
CA LEU A 207 -15.67 -5.82 11.47
C LEU A 207 -16.41 -5.84 10.12
N ASP A 208 -15.74 -5.60 8.99
CA ASP A 208 -16.35 -5.53 7.66
C ASP A 208 -15.32 -5.89 6.55
N LEU A 209 -14.59 -6.99 6.74
CA LEU A 209 -13.50 -7.40 5.83
C LEU A 209 -14.00 -7.75 4.43
N ASP A 210 -15.19 -8.33 4.32
CA ASP A 210 -15.73 -8.81 3.05
C ASP A 210 -15.97 -7.65 2.07
N ALA A 211 -16.33 -6.46 2.59
CA ALA A 211 -16.49 -5.25 1.78
C ALA A 211 -15.18 -4.78 1.10
N GLN A 212 -14.01 -5.27 1.52
CA GLN A 212 -12.71 -4.81 1.02
C GLN A 212 -12.21 -5.55 -0.23
N ASN A 213 -12.82 -6.69 -0.57
CA ASN A 213 -12.46 -7.53 -1.71
C ASN A 213 -10.97 -7.91 -1.76
N TYR A 214 -10.32 -8.05 -0.59
CA TYR A 214 -8.89 -8.39 -0.53
C TYR A 214 -8.57 -9.73 -1.19
N GLN A 215 -9.46 -10.71 -1.01
CA GLN A 215 -9.29 -12.03 -1.60
C GLN A 215 -9.24 -11.97 -3.13
N GLU A 216 -10.21 -11.29 -3.76
CA GLU A 216 -10.26 -11.10 -5.21
C GLU A 216 -9.00 -10.37 -5.71
N LYS A 217 -8.62 -9.26 -5.08
CA LYS A 217 -7.42 -8.49 -5.44
C LYS A 217 -6.15 -9.36 -5.39
N LEU A 218 -5.98 -10.14 -4.33
CA LEU A 218 -4.81 -10.99 -4.13
C LEU A 218 -4.79 -12.17 -5.13
N TYR A 219 -5.94 -12.79 -5.43
CA TYR A 219 -6.01 -13.85 -6.44
C TYR A 219 -5.78 -13.33 -7.85
N THR A 220 -6.38 -12.20 -8.22
CA THR A 220 -6.14 -11.56 -9.52
C THR A 220 -4.66 -11.23 -9.68
N PHE A 221 -4.03 -10.67 -8.64
CA PHE A 221 -2.60 -10.40 -8.66
C PHE A 221 -1.75 -11.68 -8.77
N LEU A 222 -2.08 -12.71 -7.99
CA LEU A 222 -1.41 -14.02 -8.04
C LEU A 222 -1.44 -14.60 -9.45
N HIS A 223 -2.61 -14.66 -10.08
CA HIS A 223 -2.77 -15.19 -11.43
C HIS A 223 -1.99 -14.40 -12.47
N ARG A 224 -1.94 -13.07 -12.34
CA ARG A 224 -1.12 -12.24 -13.23
C ARG A 224 0.37 -12.52 -13.08
N VAL A 225 0.89 -12.69 -11.86
CA VAL A 225 2.29 -13.07 -11.61
C VAL A 225 2.60 -14.48 -12.14
N GLU A 226 1.65 -15.41 -11.98
CA GLU A 226 1.76 -16.77 -12.51
C GLU A 226 1.79 -16.79 -14.05
N ALA A 227 0.98 -15.94 -14.68
CA ALA A 227 0.89 -15.82 -16.14
C ALA A 227 2.11 -15.16 -16.80
N ILE A 228 3.04 -14.58 -16.03
CA ILE A 228 4.26 -13.99 -16.60
C ILE A 228 5.06 -15.07 -17.34
N PRO A 229 5.34 -14.88 -18.65
CA PRO A 229 6.09 -15.87 -19.43
C PRO A 229 7.50 -16.09 -18.88
N THR A 230 7.95 -17.34 -18.85
CA THR A 230 9.29 -17.75 -18.37
C THR A 230 10.36 -17.77 -19.46
N LYS A 231 9.99 -17.41 -20.69
CA LYS A 231 10.91 -17.35 -21.84
C LYS A 231 11.92 -16.21 -21.69
N LYS A 232 13.13 -16.42 -22.25
CA LYS A 232 14.23 -15.43 -22.17
C LYS A 232 13.93 -14.08 -22.86
N ARG A 233 13.05 -14.06 -23.86
CA ARG A 233 12.70 -12.85 -24.61
C ARG A 233 11.19 -12.63 -24.57
N LEU A 234 10.78 -11.53 -23.94
CA LEU A 234 9.40 -11.07 -23.90
C LEU A 234 9.11 -10.16 -25.09
N SER A 235 7.91 -10.26 -25.63
CA SER A 235 7.34 -9.30 -26.58
C SER A 235 7.06 -7.96 -25.89
N LYS A 236 6.86 -6.89 -26.67
CA LYS A 236 6.57 -5.56 -26.12
C LYS A 236 5.35 -5.57 -25.18
N ALA A 237 4.26 -6.23 -25.57
CA ALA A 237 3.06 -6.34 -24.75
C ALA A 237 3.31 -7.09 -23.43
N GLU A 238 4.13 -8.15 -23.46
CA GLU A 238 4.51 -8.90 -22.25
C GLU A 238 5.42 -8.06 -21.33
N LEU A 239 6.31 -7.23 -21.87
CA LEU A 239 7.10 -6.27 -21.09
C LEU A 239 6.20 -5.21 -20.44
N ASP A 240 5.22 -4.67 -21.18
CA ASP A 240 4.24 -3.70 -20.68
C ASP A 240 3.43 -4.27 -19.52
N GLU A 241 2.88 -5.48 -19.68
CA GLU A 241 2.11 -6.15 -18.63
C GLU A 241 2.96 -6.49 -17.40
N THR A 242 4.18 -6.99 -17.61
CA THR A 242 5.09 -7.34 -16.50
C THR A 242 5.46 -6.10 -15.68
N GLU A 243 5.67 -4.95 -16.32
CA GLU A 243 5.87 -3.69 -15.61
C GLU A 243 4.64 -3.22 -14.85
N ALA A 244 3.46 -3.37 -15.42
CA ALA A 244 2.21 -3.04 -14.73
C ALA A 244 2.08 -3.86 -13.43
N ILE A 245 2.34 -5.17 -13.49
CA ILE A 245 2.38 -6.05 -12.33
C ILE A 245 3.38 -5.54 -11.28
N PHE A 246 4.61 -5.17 -11.69
CA PHE A 246 5.61 -4.66 -10.74
C PHE A 246 5.25 -3.31 -10.12
N ARG A 247 4.49 -2.46 -10.80
CA ARG A 247 3.99 -1.19 -10.23
C ARG A 247 2.94 -1.44 -9.14
N GLU A 248 2.18 -2.53 -9.24
CA GLU A 248 1.16 -2.92 -8.26
C GLU A 248 1.73 -3.52 -6.96
N LEU A 249 3.03 -3.82 -6.90
CA LEU A 249 3.69 -4.29 -5.67
C LEU A 249 3.54 -3.32 -4.49
N GLY A 250 3.43 -2.02 -4.78
CA GLY A 250 3.11 -1.02 -3.77
C GLY A 250 1.76 -1.28 -3.10
N ALA A 251 0.74 -1.65 -3.89
CA ALA A 251 -0.60 -1.94 -3.38
C ALA A 251 -0.62 -3.20 -2.50
N ILE A 252 0.12 -4.25 -2.87
CA ILE A 252 0.27 -5.45 -2.02
C ILE A 252 0.92 -5.10 -0.68
N SER A 253 1.94 -4.25 -0.70
CA SER A 253 2.60 -3.77 0.53
C SER A 253 1.65 -3.02 1.46
N VAL A 254 0.68 -2.30 0.90
CA VAL A 254 -0.36 -1.60 1.69
C VAL A 254 -1.32 -2.60 2.31
N ILE A 255 -1.78 -3.60 1.54
CA ILE A 255 -2.67 -4.65 2.04
C ILE A 255 -2.03 -5.43 3.21
N GLU A 256 -0.74 -5.78 3.11
CA GLU A 256 -0.03 -6.49 4.18
C GLU A 256 0.06 -5.67 5.48
N ARG A 257 0.33 -4.36 5.37
CA ARG A 257 0.34 -3.46 6.54
C ARG A 257 -1.05 -3.33 7.16
N GLU A 258 -2.08 -3.29 6.32
CA GLU A 258 -3.46 -3.25 6.77
C GLU A 258 -3.82 -4.52 7.55
N PHE A 259 -3.42 -5.70 7.07
CA PHE A 259 -3.62 -6.96 7.82
C PHE A 259 -2.96 -6.93 9.19
N GLY A 260 -1.72 -6.46 9.28
CA GLY A 260 -1.04 -6.29 10.58
C GLY A 260 -1.75 -5.30 11.51
N THR A 261 -2.29 -4.22 10.95
CA THR A 261 -3.07 -3.22 11.70
C THR A 261 -4.38 -3.83 12.22
N GLN A 262 -5.11 -4.56 11.37
CA GLN A 262 -6.36 -5.20 11.76
C GLN A 262 -6.14 -6.30 12.79
N GLN A 263 -5.05 -7.07 12.69
CA GLN A 263 -4.72 -8.06 13.71
C GLN A 263 -4.43 -7.41 15.07
N LYS A 264 -3.71 -6.28 15.09
CA LYS A 264 -3.50 -5.51 16.33
C LYS A 264 -4.83 -5.01 16.91
N LEU A 265 -5.73 -4.50 16.08
CA LEU A 265 -7.04 -4.04 16.52
C LEU A 265 -7.88 -5.18 17.12
N ILE A 266 -7.84 -6.37 16.52
CA ILE A 266 -8.49 -7.56 17.10
C ILE A 266 -7.91 -7.88 18.48
N LEU A 267 -6.59 -7.86 18.64
CA LEU A 267 -5.95 -8.13 19.94
C LEU A 267 -6.34 -7.09 20.99
N ASP A 268 -6.32 -5.81 20.63
CA ASP A 268 -6.76 -4.72 21.51
C ASP A 268 -8.24 -4.91 21.91
N PHE A 269 -9.12 -5.29 20.96
CA PHE A 269 -10.53 -5.52 21.24
C PHE A 269 -10.76 -6.72 22.16
N LEU A 270 -9.96 -7.77 22.04
CA LEU A 270 -10.03 -8.98 22.86
C LEU A 270 -9.48 -8.78 24.29
N GLU A 271 -8.93 -7.61 24.63
CA GLU A 271 -8.57 -7.32 26.01
C GLU A 271 -9.81 -7.42 26.92
N PRO A 272 -9.71 -8.08 28.10
CA PRO A 272 -10.86 -8.31 28.99
C PRO A 272 -11.63 -7.03 29.35
N ALA A 273 -10.92 -5.91 29.52
CA ALA A 273 -11.55 -4.62 29.81
C ALA A 273 -12.45 -4.12 28.67
N ASN A 274 -12.06 -4.33 27.40
CA ASN A 274 -12.87 -3.94 26.25
C ASN A 274 -14.06 -4.88 26.06
N LEU A 275 -13.85 -6.19 26.24
CA LEU A 275 -14.91 -7.19 26.16
C LEU A 275 -16.00 -6.96 27.20
N LEU A 276 -15.64 -6.60 28.45
CA LEU A 276 -16.63 -6.29 29.48
C LEU A 276 -17.49 -5.06 29.15
N LEU A 277 -16.96 -4.08 28.40
CA LEU A 277 -17.74 -2.93 27.94
C LEU A 277 -18.82 -3.34 26.93
N THR A 278 -18.66 -4.45 26.21
CA THR A 278 -19.66 -4.87 25.22
C THR A 278 -20.97 -5.28 25.92
N VAL A 279 -20.91 -5.83 27.14
CA VAL A 279 -22.08 -6.20 27.96
C VAL A 279 -23.01 -5.01 28.16
N GLN A 280 -22.46 -3.80 28.04
CA GLN A 280 -23.13 -2.54 28.26
C GLN A 280 -23.65 -1.88 26.98
N LEU A 281 -23.71 -2.61 25.86
CA LEU A 281 -24.17 -2.11 24.56
C LEU A 281 -25.65 -2.40 24.25
N VAL A 282 -26.24 -3.39 24.92
CA VAL A 282 -27.59 -3.88 24.62
C VAL A 282 -28.52 -3.75 25.81
N LYS A 283 -29.75 -3.27 25.59
CA LYS A 283 -30.65 -2.79 26.66
C LYS A 283 -31.25 -3.89 27.54
N THR A 284 -31.50 -5.09 26.99
CA THR A 284 -32.25 -6.13 27.70
C THR A 284 -31.33 -7.04 28.50
N GLN A 285 -31.74 -7.39 29.72
CA GLN A 285 -30.95 -8.25 30.61
C GLN A 285 -30.58 -9.58 29.95
N THR A 286 -31.50 -10.20 29.21
CA THR A 286 -31.26 -11.45 28.49
C THR A 286 -30.17 -11.32 27.42
N LEU A 287 -30.18 -10.25 26.62
CA LEU A 287 -29.13 -10.03 25.62
C LEU A 287 -27.78 -9.73 26.30
N ARG A 288 -27.80 -8.99 27.41
CA ARG A 288 -26.59 -8.73 28.20
C ARG A 288 -26.02 -10.02 28.81
N ALA A 289 -26.86 -10.91 29.31
CA ALA A 289 -26.44 -12.21 29.82
C ALA A 289 -25.84 -13.10 28.72
N GLY A 290 -26.49 -13.21 27.55
CA GLY A 290 -25.91 -13.89 26.39
C GLY A 290 -24.57 -13.27 25.96
N ASN A 291 -24.44 -11.95 26.11
CA ASN A 291 -23.17 -11.28 25.85
C ASN A 291 -22.08 -11.60 26.89
N VAL A 292 -22.44 -11.79 28.16
CA VAL A 292 -21.50 -12.26 29.19
C VAL A 292 -20.97 -13.66 28.85
N GLU A 293 -21.80 -14.55 28.32
CA GLU A 293 -21.36 -15.87 27.84
C GLU A 293 -20.33 -15.74 26.70
N ALA A 294 -20.60 -14.85 25.74
CA ALA A 294 -19.67 -14.52 24.66
C ALA A 294 -18.30 -14.05 25.20
N VAL A 295 -18.32 -13.14 26.19
CA VAL A 295 -17.10 -12.65 26.85
C VAL A 295 -16.34 -13.79 27.55
N GLN A 296 -17.03 -14.69 28.25
CA GLN A 296 -16.40 -15.84 28.89
C GLN A 296 -15.76 -16.79 27.86
N GLN A 297 -16.44 -17.04 26.74
CA GLN A 297 -15.93 -17.86 25.65
C GLN A 297 -14.68 -17.26 25.02
N LEU A 298 -14.69 -15.95 24.74
CA LEU A 298 -13.56 -15.26 24.09
C LEU A 298 -12.35 -15.07 25.01
N THR A 299 -12.57 -14.91 26.31
CA THR A 299 -11.50 -14.76 27.32
C THR A 299 -11.00 -16.08 27.90
N SER A 300 -11.66 -17.21 27.58
CA SER A 300 -11.44 -18.51 28.22
C SER A 300 -11.49 -18.44 29.76
N THR A 301 -12.20 -17.45 30.32
CA THR A 301 -12.27 -17.17 31.75
C THR A 301 -13.69 -17.39 32.22
N LEU A 302 -13.87 -18.38 33.09
CA LEU A 302 -15.14 -18.57 33.79
C LEU A 302 -15.25 -17.52 34.88
N LEU A 303 -16.29 -16.68 34.82
CA LEU A 303 -16.53 -15.63 35.84
C LEU A 303 -17.04 -16.22 37.18
N GLY A 304 -17.17 -17.55 37.30
CA GLY A 304 -17.61 -18.23 38.52
C GLY A 304 -19.06 -17.95 38.94
N VAL A 305 -19.77 -17.08 38.19
CA VAL A 305 -21.12 -16.61 38.46
C VAL A 305 -21.97 -16.76 37.19
N ARG A 306 -23.25 -17.11 37.35
CA ARG A 306 -24.18 -17.21 36.21
C ARG A 306 -24.30 -15.86 35.49
N PRO A 307 -24.33 -15.82 34.16
CA PRO A 307 -24.41 -14.59 33.36
C PRO A 307 -25.50 -13.60 33.81
N ASP A 308 -26.73 -14.06 34.05
CA ASP A 308 -27.83 -13.21 34.50
C ASP A 308 -27.55 -12.54 35.86
N ARG A 309 -26.88 -13.28 36.75
CA ARG A 309 -26.53 -12.81 38.09
C ARG A 309 -25.38 -11.81 38.03
N PHE A 310 -24.39 -12.04 37.17
CA PHE A 310 -23.34 -11.06 36.91
C PHE A 310 -23.92 -9.72 36.45
N VAL A 311 -24.84 -9.75 35.49
CA VAL A 311 -25.52 -8.53 35.01
C VAL A 311 -26.28 -7.84 36.14
N ALA A 312 -27.03 -8.59 36.96
CA ALA A 312 -27.77 -8.04 38.08
C ALA A 312 -26.86 -7.43 39.16
N GLU A 313 -25.71 -8.04 39.44
CA GLU A 313 -24.73 -7.52 40.42
C GLU A 313 -24.10 -6.21 39.93
N VAL A 314 -23.71 -6.13 38.65
CA VAL A 314 -23.20 -4.89 38.04
C VAL A 314 -24.24 -3.76 38.10
N ASP A 315 -25.49 -4.08 37.80
CA ASP A 315 -26.59 -3.11 37.84
C ASP A 315 -26.84 -2.60 39.26
N GLN A 316 -26.83 -3.50 40.25
CA GLN A 316 -26.99 -3.15 41.67
C GLN A 316 -25.82 -2.30 42.18
N ASP A 317 -24.58 -2.61 41.80
CA ASP A 317 -23.41 -1.85 42.22
C ASP A 317 -23.46 -0.42 41.69
N LEU A 318 -23.91 -0.23 40.44
CA LEU A 318 -24.10 1.10 39.87
C LEU A 318 -25.24 1.87 40.54
N ILE A 319 -26.36 1.19 40.84
CA ILE A 319 -27.46 1.77 41.61
C ILE A 319 -26.98 2.25 42.98
N ARG A 320 -26.25 1.41 43.73
CA ARG A 320 -25.71 1.73 45.05
C ARG A 320 -24.70 2.87 44.99
N ARG A 321 -23.78 2.84 44.02
CA ARG A 321 -22.73 3.85 43.85
C ARG A 321 -23.28 5.26 43.63
N TYR A 322 -24.38 5.39 42.90
CA TYR A 322 -24.96 6.70 42.56
C TYR A 322 -26.23 7.04 43.36
N GLY A 323 -26.65 6.19 44.30
CA GLY A 323 -27.94 6.36 44.98
C GLY A 323 -29.11 6.43 43.99
N ALA A 324 -29.00 5.71 42.88
CA ALA A 324 -29.95 5.80 41.78
C ALA A 324 -31.23 5.01 42.08
N THR A 325 -32.33 5.38 41.44
CA THR A 325 -33.59 4.62 41.46
C THR A 325 -33.81 3.80 40.19
N GLY A 326 -32.90 3.91 39.22
CA GLY A 326 -32.95 3.15 37.97
C GLY A 326 -31.73 3.42 37.11
N ILE A 327 -31.50 2.54 36.14
CA ILE A 327 -30.43 2.62 35.14
C ILE A 327 -30.99 2.33 33.75
N ARG A 328 -30.39 2.91 32.72
CA ARG A 328 -30.64 2.57 31.32
C ARG A 328 -29.40 2.79 30.48
N ILE A 329 -29.33 2.11 29.34
CA ILE A 329 -28.27 2.32 28.37
C ILE A 329 -28.69 3.47 27.45
N ALA A 330 -27.88 4.52 27.40
CA ALA A 330 -28.06 5.61 26.46
C ALA A 330 -27.70 5.08 25.06
N SER A 331 -28.72 4.96 24.20
CA SER A 331 -28.56 4.54 22.80
C SER A 331 -28.11 5.69 21.92
#